data_AF-A0A8E6LBF6-F1
#
_entry.id   AF-A0A8E6LBF6-F1
#
_cell.length_a   1.000
_cell.length_b   1.000
_cell.length_c   1.000
_cell.angle_alpha   90.00
_cell.angle_beta   90.00
_cell.angle_gamma   90.00
#
_symmetry.space_group_name_H-M   'P 1'
#
loop_
_entity.id
_entity.type
_entity.pdbx_description
1 polymer ?
#
loop_
_entity_poly.entity_id
_entity_poly.type
_entity_poly.pdbx_seq_one_letter_code
_entity_poly.pdbx_strand_id
1 'polypeptide(L)'
;MTEHLSCPPLVGQNFTLFIQTDRGSSLSLNIRPQPGNGKTLRFTPASPPLRKNDDAKAWEEGQTYEKTLVALSRAVVNGQVPDDYQEYPVSRMPAYTPASDVRLTPERQFVGNHLRVVRFRMSNPGNITRDLRERDFWHKGVRAVMLSQNKLYAGGEGYAWIVFSDDGDTRP
;
A
#
# COMPACT_ATOMS: atom_id res chain seq x y z
N MET A 1 15.66 4.84 8.05
CA MET A 1 16.15 5.97 8.85
C MET A 1 15.64 5.75 10.26
N THR A 2 16.52 5.40 11.19
CA THR A 2 16.15 5.06 12.57
C THR A 2 16.38 6.32 13.41
N GLU A 3 15.30 7.00 13.78
CA GLU A 3 15.41 8.19 14.62
C GLU A 3 15.55 7.77 16.08
N HIS A 4 16.76 7.94 16.64
CA HIS A 4 17.03 7.78 18.06
C HIS A 4 16.78 9.11 18.76
N LEU A 5 15.58 9.31 19.30
CA LEU A 5 15.30 10.42 20.20
C LEU A 5 15.87 10.09 21.59
N SER A 6 17.04 10.63 21.92
CA SER A 6 17.61 10.59 23.27
C SER A 6 17.29 11.90 23.98
N CYS A 7 16.25 11.88 24.82
CA CYS A 7 15.99 12.96 25.77
C CYS A 7 16.50 12.47 27.13
N PRO A 8 17.59 13.02 27.69
CA PRO A 8 18.01 12.66 29.04
C PRO A 8 16.93 13.18 30.00
N PRO A 9 16.22 12.32 30.75
CA PRO A 9 15.19 12.81 31.66
C PRO A 9 15.85 13.56 32.81
N LEU A 10 15.33 14.75 33.11
CA LEU A 10 15.35 15.28 34.46
C LEU A 10 14.62 14.26 35.34
N VAL A 11 15.38 13.53 36.15
CA VAL A 11 14.91 12.36 36.89
C VAL A 11 13.78 12.76 37.85
N GLY A 12 12.60 12.15 37.72
CA GLY A 12 11.55 12.14 38.74
C GLY A 12 10.27 12.96 38.49
N GLN A 13 10.17 13.75 37.41
CA GLN A 13 8.95 14.51 37.10
C GLN A 13 8.11 13.86 36.01
N ASN A 14 6.78 13.96 36.13
CA ASN A 14 5.86 13.57 35.08
C ASN A 14 6.09 14.44 33.85
N PHE A 15 6.10 13.82 32.67
CA PHE A 15 6.24 14.55 31.42
C PHE A 15 5.30 13.98 30.37
N THR A 16 4.95 14.80 29.38
CA THR A 16 4.18 14.36 28.21
C THR A 16 5.11 14.30 27.01
N LEU A 17 5.21 13.13 26.39
CA LEU A 17 5.90 12.96 25.11
C LEU A 17 4.87 13.11 23.99
N PHE A 18 5.07 14.09 23.12
CA PHE A 18 4.30 14.24 21.89
C PHE A 18 5.16 13.79 20.71
N ILE A 19 4.72 12.76 20.01
CA ILE A 19 5.37 12.22 18.83
C ILE A 19 4.49 12.55 17.65
N GLN A 20 4.99 13.32 16.69
CA GLN A 20 4.31 13.58 15.43
C GLN A 20 5.21 13.12 14.30
N THR A 21 4.67 12.33 13.38
CA THR A 21 5.36 12.00 12.14
C THR A 21 5.14 13.11 11.12
N ASP A 22 6.08 13.24 10.19
CA ASP A 22 5.96 14.02 8.95
C ASP A 22 4.64 13.77 8.22
N ARG A 23 4.07 12.56 8.35
CA ARG A 23 2.80 12.13 7.75
C ARG A 23 1.56 12.37 8.60
N GLY A 24 1.62 13.29 9.56
CA GLY A 24 0.45 13.76 10.31
C GLY A 24 -0.12 12.78 11.35
N SER A 25 0.58 11.67 11.62
CA SER A 25 0.22 10.80 12.75
C SER A 25 0.75 11.42 14.03
N SER A 26 -0.10 11.58 15.04
CA SER A 26 0.30 12.09 16.35
C SER A 26 -0.01 11.09 17.46
N LEU A 27 0.88 11.02 18.44
CA LEU A 27 0.75 10.22 19.65
C LEU A 27 1.16 11.09 20.84
N SER A 28 0.31 11.17 21.85
CA SER A 28 0.61 11.83 23.11
C SER A 28 0.68 10.79 24.22
N LEU A 29 1.80 10.74 24.92
CA LEU A 29 2.04 9.80 26.02
C LEU A 29 2.30 10.59 27.30
N ASN A 30 1.45 10.40 28.31
CA ASN A 30 1.75 10.89 29.65
C ASN A 30 2.61 9.85 30.38
N ILE A 31 3.85 10.23 30.70
CA ILE A 31 4.82 9.34 31.31
C ILE A 31 5.03 9.74 32.76
N ARG A 32 4.86 8.76 33.65
CA ARG A 32 5.19 8.86 35.08
C ARG A 32 6.44 8.03 35.34
N PRO A 33 7.63 8.64 35.52
CA PRO A 33 8.84 7.89 35.81
C PRO A 33 8.69 7.08 37.10
N GLN A 34 9.09 5.81 37.06
CA GLN A 34 9.17 4.95 38.24
C GLN A 34 10.60 4.40 38.35
N PRO A 35 11.15 4.25 39.58
CA PRO A 35 12.44 3.60 39.78
C PRO A 35 12.41 2.16 39.22
N GLY A 36 13.37 1.82 38.36
CA GLY A 36 13.47 0.48 37.78
C GLY A 36 14.18 0.46 36.42
N ASN A 37 14.23 -0.72 35.80
CA ASN A 37 14.82 -0.88 34.48
C ASN A 37 13.98 -0.17 33.42
N GLY A 38 14.66 0.48 32.46
CA GLY A 38 14.02 1.09 31.30
C GLY A 38 13.21 0.07 30.49
N LYS A 39 12.07 0.51 29.95
CA LYS A 39 11.22 -0.32 29.08
C LYS A 39 11.26 0.19 27.65
N THR A 40 11.40 -0.72 26.69
CA THR A 40 11.27 -0.41 25.27
C THR A 40 9.82 -0.62 24.83
N LEU A 41 9.18 0.43 24.32
CA LEU A 41 7.83 0.38 23.76
C LEU A 41 7.90 0.50 22.24
N ARG A 42 7.24 -0.40 21.50
CA ARG A 42 7.11 -0.33 20.05
C ARG A 42 5.67 -0.01 19.69
N PHE A 43 5.46 1.16 19.11
CA PHE A 43 4.14 1.59 18.65
C PHE A 43 3.92 1.12 17.21
N THR A 44 2.87 0.32 16.99
CA THR A 44 2.46 -0.12 15.65
C THR A 44 1.09 0.51 15.38
N PRO A 45 0.95 1.34 14.33
CA PRO A 45 -0.34 1.96 14.00
C PRO A 45 -1.39 0.89 13.71
N ALA A 46 -2.48 0.91 14.48
CA ALA A 46 -3.62 -0.01 14.38
C ALA A 46 -4.37 0.16 13.05
N SER A 47 -4.38 1.39 12.52
CA SER A 47 -4.93 1.71 11.20
C SER A 47 -3.82 2.32 10.33
N PRO A 48 -3.87 2.16 9.00
CA PRO A 48 -3.06 2.97 8.11
C PRO A 48 -3.31 4.45 8.44
N PRO A 49 -2.27 5.29 8.55
CA PRO A 49 -2.49 6.72 8.77
C PRO A 49 -3.38 7.29 7.66
N LEU A 50 -4.27 8.22 8.00
CA LEU A 50 -5.05 9.01 7.03
C LEU A 50 -4.04 9.73 6.14
N ARG A 51 -3.83 9.21 4.93
CA ARG A 51 -2.82 9.75 4.02
C ARG A 51 -3.43 10.92 3.27
N LYS A 52 -2.92 12.12 3.52
CA LYS A 52 -2.97 13.20 2.52
C LYS A 52 -1.66 13.12 1.76
N ASN A 53 -1.70 12.62 0.52
CA ASN A 53 -0.56 12.68 -0.38
C ASN A 53 -0.82 13.82 -1.35
N ASP A 54 -0.56 15.06 -0.89
CA ASP A 54 -0.95 16.28 -1.59
C ASP A 54 -0.24 16.41 -2.96
N ASP A 55 0.97 15.85 -3.10
CA ASP A 55 1.71 15.81 -4.38
C ASP A 55 1.05 14.83 -5.37
N ALA A 56 0.74 13.60 -4.92
CA ALA A 56 0.00 12.65 -5.74
C ALA A 56 -1.40 13.16 -6.09
N LYS A 57 -2.04 13.93 -5.21
CA LYS A 57 -3.31 14.58 -5.48
C LYS A 57 -3.17 15.59 -6.62
N ALA A 58 -2.16 16.45 -6.59
CA ALA A 58 -1.91 17.42 -7.65
C ALA A 58 -1.63 16.73 -9.00
N TRP A 59 -0.90 15.61 -8.99
CA TRP A 59 -0.64 14.81 -10.18
C TRP A 59 -1.88 14.07 -10.72
N GLU A 60 -2.70 13.49 -9.83
CA GLU A 60 -3.93 12.77 -10.20
C GLU A 60 -5.02 13.72 -10.71
N GLU A 61 -5.15 14.91 -10.11
CA GLU A 61 -6.14 15.94 -10.47
C GLU A 61 -5.67 16.86 -11.62
N GLY A 62 -4.37 16.88 -11.91
CA GLY A 62 -3.77 17.72 -12.96
C GLY A 62 -4.00 17.25 -14.41
N GLN A 63 -4.60 16.08 -14.60
CA GLN A 63 -4.88 15.47 -15.91
C GLN A 63 -6.23 14.73 -15.92
N THR A 64 -6.75 14.45 -17.12
CA THR A 64 -7.95 13.62 -17.29
C THR A 64 -7.71 12.21 -16.74
N TYR A 65 -8.68 11.66 -16.02
CA TYR A 65 -8.59 10.36 -15.35
C TYR A 65 -8.03 9.21 -16.22
N GLU A 66 -8.39 9.16 -17.51
CA GLU A 66 -7.87 8.12 -18.41
C GLU A 66 -6.36 8.26 -18.64
N LYS A 67 -5.84 9.50 -18.74
CA LYS A 67 -4.40 9.75 -18.90
C LYS A 67 -3.62 9.35 -17.65
N THR A 68 -4.17 9.61 -16.47
CA THR A 68 -3.62 9.17 -15.18
C THR A 68 -3.46 7.65 -15.14
N LEU A 69 -4.50 6.91 -15.51
CA LEU A 69 -4.45 5.45 -15.55
C LEU A 69 -3.45 4.93 -16.59
N VAL A 70 -3.36 5.53 -17.77
CA VAL A 70 -2.38 5.10 -18.79
C VAL A 70 -0.94 5.37 -18.36
N ALA A 71 -0.66 6.56 -17.80
CA ALA A 71 0.67 6.91 -17.31
C ALA A 71 1.10 6.00 -16.16
N LEU A 72 0.19 5.79 -15.19
CA LEU A 72 0.37 4.88 -14.07
C LEU A 72 0.67 3.45 -14.55
N SER A 73 -0.12 2.97 -15.51
CA SER A 73 0.04 1.62 -16.05
C SER A 73 1.40 1.43 -16.72
N ARG A 74 1.86 2.41 -17.51
CA ARG A 74 3.17 2.35 -18.17
C ARG A 74 4.32 2.35 -17.16
N ALA A 75 4.29 3.24 -16.18
CA ALA A 75 5.34 3.34 -15.17
C ALA A 75 5.50 2.01 -14.42
N VAL A 76 4.39 1.45 -13.95
CA VAL A 76 4.42 0.24 -13.13
C VAL A 76 4.81 -1.02 -13.95
N VAL A 77 4.35 -1.13 -15.20
CA VAL A 77 4.76 -2.23 -16.10
C VAL A 77 6.26 -2.16 -16.42
N ASN A 78 6.81 -0.95 -16.54
CA ASN A 78 8.26 -0.73 -16.71
C ASN A 78 9.07 -0.92 -15.41
N GLY A 79 8.43 -1.33 -14.32
CA GLY A 79 9.06 -1.51 -13.01
C GLY A 79 9.45 -0.20 -12.32
N GLN A 80 8.97 0.94 -12.83
CA GLN A 80 9.17 2.25 -12.23
C GLN A 80 8.14 2.48 -11.13
N VAL A 81 8.54 3.24 -10.12
CA VAL A 81 7.60 3.82 -9.17
C VAL A 81 6.99 5.04 -9.86
N PRO A 82 5.66 5.14 -9.98
CA PRO A 82 5.01 6.34 -10.52
C PRO A 82 5.37 7.57 -9.68
N ASP A 83 5.51 8.73 -10.32
CA ASP A 83 5.79 9.98 -9.61
C ASP A 83 4.75 10.22 -8.51
N ASP A 84 5.23 10.64 -7.34
CA ASP A 84 4.45 10.90 -6.12
C ASP A 84 3.74 9.69 -5.48
N TYR A 85 3.91 8.47 -6.04
CA TYR A 85 3.45 7.23 -5.41
C TYR A 85 4.49 6.71 -4.42
N GLN A 86 4.01 6.07 -3.35
CA GLN A 86 4.89 5.57 -2.29
C GLN A 86 4.76 4.07 -2.12
N GLU A 87 5.90 3.40 -1.99
CA GLU A 87 5.92 1.96 -1.68
C GLU A 87 5.36 1.72 -0.28
N TYR A 88 4.42 0.78 -0.16
CA TYR A 88 3.77 0.45 1.09
C TYR A 88 3.86 -1.07 1.38
N PRO A 89 3.91 -1.54 2.65
CA PRO A 89 4.11 -2.96 2.93
C PRO A 89 2.88 -3.81 2.55
N VAL A 90 3.01 -4.77 1.63
CA VAL A 90 1.87 -5.58 1.10
C VAL A 90 1.00 -6.24 2.18
N SER A 91 1.52 -6.44 3.39
CA SER A 91 0.77 -6.90 4.57
C SER A 91 -0.37 -5.97 5.01
N ARG A 92 -0.38 -4.71 4.55
CA ARG A 92 -1.45 -3.72 4.80
C ARG A 92 -2.41 -3.56 3.62
N MET A 93 -2.37 -4.48 2.65
CA MET A 93 -3.32 -4.52 1.55
C MET A 93 -4.67 -5.13 2.04
N PRO A 94 -5.82 -4.57 1.64
CA PRO A 94 -7.10 -5.24 1.80
C PRO A 94 -7.10 -6.63 1.17
N ALA A 95 -7.89 -7.55 1.72
CA ALA A 95 -8.07 -8.85 1.10
C ALA A 95 -8.63 -8.69 -0.32
N TYR A 96 -7.95 -9.32 -1.28
CA TYR A 96 -8.36 -9.29 -2.67
C TYR A 96 -8.34 -10.72 -3.21
N THR A 97 -9.53 -11.21 -3.55
CA THR A 97 -9.75 -12.58 -4.03
C THR A 97 -10.71 -12.50 -5.22
N PRO A 98 -10.19 -12.21 -6.43
CA PRO A 98 -11.02 -12.19 -7.63
C PRO A 98 -11.46 -13.61 -8.01
N ALA A 99 -12.43 -13.72 -8.92
CA ALA A 99 -12.95 -14.99 -9.41
C ALA A 99 -12.00 -15.71 -10.40
N SER A 100 -10.69 -15.42 -10.34
CA SER A 100 -9.72 -15.97 -11.29
C SER A 100 -9.29 -17.39 -10.88
N ASP A 101 -9.06 -18.23 -11.89
CA ASP A 101 -8.58 -19.62 -11.71
C ASP A 101 -7.07 -19.71 -11.43
N VAL A 102 -6.43 -18.60 -11.06
CA VAL A 102 -4.99 -18.50 -10.81
C VAL A 102 -4.71 -18.01 -9.40
N ARG A 103 -3.59 -18.45 -8.84
CA ARG A 103 -3.15 -17.98 -7.52
C ARG A 103 -2.46 -16.63 -7.66
N LEU A 104 -2.89 -15.67 -6.85
CA LEU A 104 -2.30 -14.33 -6.78
C LEU A 104 -1.55 -14.15 -5.46
N THR A 105 -0.29 -13.77 -5.55
CA THR A 105 0.56 -13.44 -4.39
C THR A 105 1.01 -11.99 -4.51
N PRO A 106 0.62 -11.08 -3.60
CA PRO A 106 1.04 -9.69 -3.66
C PRO A 106 2.53 -9.58 -3.36
N GLU A 107 3.28 -8.88 -4.21
CA GLU A 107 4.73 -8.70 -4.06
C GLU A 107 5.12 -7.26 -3.71
N ARG A 108 4.50 -6.29 -4.38
CA ARG A 108 4.77 -4.86 -4.17
C ARG A 108 3.48 -4.08 -4.27
N GLN A 109 3.35 -3.03 -3.47
CA GLN A 109 2.26 -2.07 -3.62
C GLN A 109 2.78 -0.64 -3.57
N PHE A 110 2.14 0.20 -4.36
CA PHE A 110 2.35 1.63 -4.43
C PHE A 110 1.03 2.33 -4.17
N VAL A 111 1.06 3.36 -3.33
CA VAL A 111 -0.15 4.10 -2.95
C VAL A 111 0.02 5.57 -3.30
N GLY A 112 -0.91 6.07 -4.11
CA GLY A 112 -1.10 7.48 -4.44
C GLY A 112 -2.10 8.14 -3.48
N ASN A 113 -2.88 9.11 -3.97
CA ASN A 113 -3.89 9.79 -3.14
C ASN A 113 -5.27 9.14 -3.25
N HIS A 114 -5.74 8.89 -4.48
CA HIS A 114 -7.02 8.22 -4.75
C HIS A 114 -6.86 6.82 -5.33
N LEU A 115 -5.63 6.44 -5.70
CA LEU A 115 -5.35 5.17 -6.36
C LEU A 115 -4.25 4.39 -5.64
N ARG A 116 -4.39 3.08 -5.68
CA ARG A 116 -3.40 2.12 -5.20
C ARG A 116 -3.09 1.15 -6.32
N VAL A 117 -1.83 0.84 -6.54
CA VAL A 117 -1.40 -0.19 -7.49
C VAL A 117 -0.70 -1.31 -6.75
N VAL A 118 -1.08 -2.55 -7.06
CA VAL A 118 -0.43 -3.73 -6.49
C VAL A 118 0.07 -4.61 -7.62
N ARG A 119 1.35 -5.00 -7.53
CA ARG A 119 1.92 -6.06 -8.37
C ARG A 119 1.72 -7.40 -7.66
N PHE A 120 1.03 -8.30 -8.34
CA PHE A 120 0.86 -9.69 -7.95
C PHE A 120 1.74 -10.58 -8.81
N ARG A 121 2.41 -11.54 -8.18
CA ARG A 121 2.87 -12.74 -8.86
C ARG A 121 1.69 -13.68 -9.03
N MET A 122 1.44 -14.04 -10.27
CA MET A 122 0.42 -15.01 -10.66
C MET A 122 1.08 -16.37 -10.84
N SER A 123 0.44 -17.43 -10.35
CA SER A 123 0.81 -18.80 -10.71
C SER A 123 -0.42 -19.63 -11.06
N ASN A 124 -0.26 -20.52 -12.04
CA ASN A 124 -1.28 -21.50 -12.40
C ASN A 124 -0.93 -22.84 -11.73
N PRO A 125 -1.50 -23.16 -10.55
CA PRO A 125 -1.24 -24.43 -9.89
C PRO A 125 -1.91 -25.62 -10.58
N GLY A 126 -2.77 -25.38 -11.58
CA GLY A 126 -3.46 -26.42 -12.31
C GLY A 126 -2.61 -27.07 -13.41
N ASN A 127 -3.14 -28.16 -13.95
CA ASN A 127 -2.50 -28.96 -14.99
C ASN A 127 -2.93 -28.56 -16.41
N ILE A 128 -3.69 -27.48 -16.57
CA ILE A 128 -4.24 -27.01 -17.85
C ILE A 128 -3.88 -25.54 -18.03
N THR A 129 -3.44 -25.17 -19.24
CA THR A 129 -3.21 -23.76 -19.61
C THR A 129 -4.48 -22.94 -19.45
N ARG A 130 -4.35 -21.76 -18.83
CA ARG A 130 -5.45 -20.84 -18.60
C ARG A 130 -5.32 -19.62 -19.51
N ASP A 131 -6.38 -19.34 -20.27
CA ASP A 131 -6.58 -18.03 -20.88
C ASP A 131 -7.00 -17.05 -19.78
N LEU A 132 -6.29 -15.94 -19.67
CA LEU A 132 -6.54 -14.90 -18.69
C LEU A 132 -7.19 -13.71 -19.37
N ARG A 133 -8.27 -13.20 -18.76
CA ARG A 133 -8.92 -11.96 -19.18
C ARG A 133 -8.88 -10.98 -18.03
N GLU A 134 -8.73 -9.70 -18.34
CA GLU A 134 -8.72 -8.62 -17.35
C GLU A 134 -9.98 -8.64 -16.48
N ARG A 135 -11.12 -9.01 -17.08
CA ARG A 135 -12.41 -9.15 -16.40
C ARG A 135 -12.41 -10.19 -15.28
N ASP A 136 -11.58 -11.23 -15.37
CA ASP A 136 -11.55 -12.30 -14.35
C ASP A 136 -10.93 -11.79 -13.03
N PHE A 137 -10.19 -10.67 -13.12
CA PHE A 137 -9.60 -9.95 -12.00
C PHE A 137 -10.47 -8.78 -11.52
N TRP A 138 -11.65 -8.61 -12.10
CA TRP A 138 -12.54 -7.53 -11.68
C TRP A 138 -13.11 -7.80 -10.28
N HIS A 139 -13.13 -6.75 -9.46
CA HIS A 139 -13.84 -6.71 -8.18
C HIS A 139 -14.27 -5.27 -7.91
N LYS A 140 -15.24 -5.06 -7.00
CA LYS A 140 -15.58 -3.71 -6.52
C LYS A 140 -14.30 -3.01 -6.05
N GLY A 141 -14.07 -1.80 -6.56
CA GLY A 141 -12.88 -0.99 -6.27
C GLY A 141 -11.74 -1.13 -7.29
N VAL A 142 -11.76 -2.13 -8.18
CA VAL A 142 -10.76 -2.25 -9.26
C VAL A 142 -11.05 -1.22 -10.36
N ARG A 143 -10.01 -0.48 -10.76
CA ARG A 143 -10.06 0.58 -11.79
C ARG A 143 -9.34 0.19 -13.06
N ALA A 144 -8.26 -0.57 -12.96
CA ALA A 144 -7.53 -1.11 -14.10
C ALA A 144 -6.86 -2.43 -13.73
N VAL A 145 -6.68 -3.28 -14.74
CA VAL A 145 -6.01 -4.57 -14.67
C VAL A 145 -5.05 -4.64 -15.82
N MET A 146 -3.79 -4.97 -15.53
CA MET A 146 -2.76 -5.19 -16.53
C MET A 146 -2.14 -6.56 -16.29
N LEU A 147 -2.07 -7.38 -17.34
CA LEU A 147 -1.52 -8.73 -17.29
C LEU A 147 -0.21 -8.76 -18.06
N SER A 148 0.81 -9.41 -17.51
CA SER A 148 2.07 -9.63 -18.24
C SER A 148 1.88 -10.57 -19.44
N GLN A 149 0.87 -11.45 -19.36
CA GLN A 149 0.51 -12.41 -20.38
C GLN A 149 -0.96 -12.79 -20.26
N ASN A 150 -1.62 -13.01 -21.40
CA ASN A 150 -3.04 -13.39 -21.45
C ASN A 150 -3.23 -14.91 -21.51
N LYS A 151 -2.14 -15.68 -21.45
CA LYS A 151 -2.13 -17.14 -21.34
C LYS A 151 -1.12 -17.55 -20.30
N LEU A 152 -1.54 -18.39 -19.37
CA LEU A 152 -0.70 -18.92 -18.30
C LEU A 152 -0.68 -20.45 -18.38
N TYR A 153 0.45 -21.00 -18.78
CA TYR A 153 0.64 -22.45 -18.89
C TYR A 153 0.46 -23.16 -17.55
N ALA A 154 0.20 -24.46 -17.59
CA ALA A 154 0.19 -25.31 -16.40
C ALA A 154 1.52 -25.19 -15.63
N GLY A 155 1.46 -24.92 -14.32
CA GLY A 155 2.64 -24.65 -13.49
C GLY A 155 3.38 -23.34 -13.82
N GLY A 156 2.88 -22.56 -14.79
CA GLY A 156 3.50 -21.31 -15.22
C GLY A 156 3.29 -20.17 -14.23
N GLU A 157 4.16 -19.17 -14.34
CA GLU A 157 4.11 -17.94 -13.54
C GLU A 157 4.08 -16.70 -14.43
N GLY A 158 3.48 -15.63 -13.90
CA GLY A 158 3.41 -14.32 -14.54
C GLY A 158 3.17 -13.20 -13.54
N TYR A 159 2.90 -12.01 -14.04
CA TYR A 159 2.60 -10.85 -13.20
C TYR A 159 1.27 -10.21 -13.59
N ALA A 160 0.54 -9.75 -12.59
CA ALA A 160 -0.60 -8.87 -12.78
C ALA A 160 -0.37 -7.59 -11.99
N TRP A 161 -0.80 -6.47 -12.56
CA TRP A 161 -0.86 -5.19 -11.88
C TRP A 161 -2.31 -4.77 -11.80
N ILE A 162 -2.79 -4.58 -10.57
CA ILE A 162 -4.18 -4.21 -10.31
C ILE A 162 -4.17 -2.81 -9.69
N VAL A 163 -4.92 -1.91 -10.31
CA VAL A 163 -5.16 -0.56 -9.80
C VAL A 163 -6.50 -0.56 -9.08
N PHE A 164 -6.49 -0.13 -7.82
CA PHE A 164 -7.66 0.02 -6.96
C PHE A 164 -7.93 1.50 -6.70
N SER A 165 -9.21 1.86 -6.51
CA SER A 165 -9.56 3.08 -5.77
C SER A 165 -9.03 2.92 -4.34
N ASP A 166 -8.26 3.90 -3.88
CA ASP A 166 -7.84 4.04 -2.49
C ASP A 166 -8.57 5.18 -1.77
N ASP A 167 -9.65 5.70 -2.37
CA ASP A 167 -10.59 6.63 -1.75
C ASP A 167 -11.07 6.01 -0.44
N GLY A 168 -10.39 6.38 0.65
CA GLY A 168 -10.51 5.71 1.94
C GLY A 168 -11.97 5.54 2.28
N ASP A 169 -12.40 4.27 2.30
CA ASP A 169 -13.77 3.78 2.46
C ASP A 169 -14.71 4.84 3.06
N THR A 170 -15.23 5.70 2.18
CA THR A 170 -16.15 6.76 2.56
C THR A 170 -17.52 6.43 1.99
N ARG A 171 -18.06 5.36 2.60
CA ARG A 171 -19.49 5.12 2.95
C ARG A 171 -20.45 4.81 1.79
N PRO A 172 -21.66 4.26 2.08
CA PRO A 172 -22.12 3.47 3.23
C PRO A 172 -22.40 1.99 2.87
#